data_AF-A8B3D5-F1
#
_entry.id   AF-A8B3D5-F1
#
_cell.length_a   1.000
_cell.length_b   1.000
_cell.length_c   1.000
_cell.angle_alpha   90.00
_cell.angle_beta   90.00
_cell.angle_gamma   90.00
#
_symmetry.space_group_name_H-M   'P 1'
#
loop_
_entity.id
_entity.type
_entity.pdbx_description
1 polymer ?
#
loop_
_entity_poly.entity_id
_entity_poly.type
_entity_poly.pdbx_seq_one_letter_code
_entity_poly.pdbx_strand_id
1 'polypeptide(L)'
;MSFEDLRELENPWFSYAYVGHTKFIRQFSSFYSGRYLEKSFLGLEDYIGFTAMHLACLSGRLNVVQLLVDKELPLYTHRDVTIELLPVTDDSSPPVRTTLYKGASALAIAVARGHHHIVKFLLSYTATDFNVLELLTRSFTSKDPANILNATLSQNKAILGPLLAMNDVDSGLEPSS
;
A
#
# COMPACT_ATOMS: atom_id res chain seq x y z
N MET A 1 -20.56 -9.73 9.30
CA MET A 1 -20.33 -8.30 9.62
C MET A 1 -21.64 -7.60 9.37
N SER A 2 -22.24 -7.00 10.40
CA SER A 2 -23.56 -6.37 10.28
C SER A 2 -23.43 -4.92 9.82
N PHE A 3 -24.46 -4.38 9.18
CA PHE A 3 -24.50 -2.99 8.70
C PHE A 3 -24.37 -1.99 9.86
N GLU A 4 -24.77 -2.39 11.06
CA GLU A 4 -24.63 -1.65 12.32
C GLU A 4 -23.19 -1.51 12.81
N ASP A 5 -22.30 -2.46 12.52
CA ASP A 5 -20.87 -2.37 12.87
C ASP A 5 -20.13 -1.33 11.99
N LEU A 6 -20.79 -0.84 10.92
CA LEU A 6 -20.28 0.20 10.02
C LEU A 6 -20.54 1.63 10.51
N ARG A 7 -21.13 1.83 11.70
CA ARG A 7 -21.39 3.18 12.26
C ARG A 7 -20.26 3.72 13.14
N GLU A 8 -19.40 2.88 13.70
CA GLU A 8 -18.14 3.34 14.33
C GLU A 8 -17.03 3.64 13.28
N LEU A 9 -17.42 3.56 12.00
CA LEU A 9 -16.66 3.88 10.79
C LEU A 9 -16.83 5.34 10.33
N GLU A 10 -17.42 6.23 11.13
CA GLU A 10 -17.80 7.59 10.71
C GLU A 10 -16.63 8.60 10.56
N ASN A 11 -15.45 8.15 10.12
CA ASN A 11 -14.59 9.03 9.33
C ASN A 11 -14.70 8.64 7.86
N PRO A 12 -15.55 9.33 7.07
CA PRO A 12 -15.79 8.98 5.68
C PRO A 12 -14.54 9.13 4.81
N TRP A 13 -13.47 9.76 5.33
CA TRP A 13 -12.13 9.80 4.75
C TRP A 13 -11.66 8.46 4.20
N PHE A 14 -11.76 7.40 5.01
CA PHE A 14 -11.29 6.06 4.65
C PHE A 14 -12.13 5.45 3.52
N SER A 15 -13.46 5.58 3.61
CA SER A 15 -14.39 5.11 2.58
C SER A 15 -14.20 5.88 1.27
N TYR A 16 -13.95 7.19 1.32
CA TYR A 16 -13.65 7.98 0.13
C TYR A 16 -12.36 7.56 -0.54
N ALA A 17 -11.33 7.21 0.24
CA ALA A 17 -10.08 6.71 -0.30
C ALA A 17 -10.27 5.34 -0.98
N TYR A 18 -11.01 4.44 -0.33
CA TYR A 18 -11.31 3.10 -0.84
C TYR A 18 -12.17 3.10 -2.11
N VAL A 19 -13.20 3.95 -2.17
CA VAL A 19 -14.10 4.05 -3.34
C VAL A 19 -13.47 4.88 -4.47
N GLY A 20 -12.51 5.77 -4.16
CA GLY A 20 -11.85 6.62 -5.14
C GLY A 20 -12.50 7.99 -5.31
N HIS A 21 -13.18 8.52 -4.29
CA HIS A 21 -13.85 9.82 -4.31
C HIS A 21 -12.85 10.99 -4.22
N THR A 22 -12.14 11.25 -5.33
CA THR A 22 -11.08 12.26 -5.44
C THR A 22 -11.51 13.69 -5.09
N LYS A 23 -12.77 14.06 -5.34
CA LYS A 23 -13.31 15.38 -4.98
C LYS A 23 -13.25 15.62 -3.47
N PHE A 24 -13.71 14.64 -2.69
CA PHE A 24 -13.67 14.72 -1.24
C PHE A 24 -12.23 14.61 -0.74
N ILE A 25 -11.42 13.69 -1.28
CA ILE A 25 -10.00 13.61 -0.90
C ILE A 25 -9.30 14.97 -1.05
N ARG A 26 -9.48 15.66 -2.18
CA ARG A 26 -8.95 17.02 -2.38
C ARG A 26 -9.51 18.04 -1.39
N GLN A 27 -10.82 18.04 -1.19
CA GLN A 27 -11.48 19.01 -0.31
C GLN A 27 -11.00 18.86 1.14
N PHE A 28 -10.92 17.63 1.63
CA PHE A 28 -10.52 17.31 3.00
C PHE A 28 -8.99 17.36 3.20
N SER A 29 -8.18 17.19 2.13
CA SER A 29 -6.72 17.37 2.22
C SER A 29 -6.27 18.82 2.16
N SER A 30 -7.05 19.72 1.55
CA SER A 30 -6.68 21.13 1.32
C SER A 30 -7.37 22.15 2.23
N PHE A 31 -8.53 21.84 2.82
CA PHE A 31 -9.39 22.85 3.47
C PHE A 31 -9.84 22.45 4.88
N TYR A 32 -9.04 22.71 5.90
CA TYR A 32 -9.47 22.65 7.32
C TYR A 32 -8.97 23.79 8.21
N SER A 33 -8.66 24.97 7.66
CA SER A 33 -8.45 26.21 8.45
C SER A 33 -9.77 26.93 8.82
N GLY A 34 -10.91 26.26 8.69
CA GLY A 34 -12.25 26.85 8.85
C GLY A 34 -13.00 26.36 10.09
N ARG A 35 -12.66 26.94 11.24
CA ARG A 35 -13.48 27.11 12.45
C ARG A 35 -13.99 25.94 13.31
N TYR A 36 -13.91 24.64 13.00
CA TYR A 36 -14.34 23.63 14.01
C TYR A 36 -13.64 22.26 14.10
N LEU A 37 -12.59 21.95 13.34
CA LEU A 37 -11.77 20.75 13.58
C LEU A 37 -10.30 21.03 13.24
N GLU A 38 -9.46 21.13 14.27
CA GLU A 38 -8.03 21.49 14.18
C GLU A 38 -7.11 20.36 13.67
N LYS A 39 -7.67 19.25 13.16
CA LYS A 39 -6.91 18.01 12.92
C LYS A 39 -6.97 17.57 11.46
N SER A 40 -5.80 17.50 10.82
CA SER A 40 -5.62 16.90 9.50
C SER A 40 -6.03 15.42 9.51
N PHE A 41 -6.72 14.98 8.47
CA PHE A 41 -7.05 13.56 8.25
C PHE A 41 -5.88 12.76 7.66
N LEU A 42 -4.84 13.45 7.18
CA LEU A 42 -3.65 12.81 6.61
C LEU A 42 -2.93 11.98 7.68
N GLY A 43 -2.60 10.74 7.31
CA GLY A 43 -1.89 9.81 8.19
C GLY A 43 -2.69 9.31 9.39
N LEU A 44 -4.00 9.58 9.45
CA LEU A 44 -4.87 8.83 10.34
C LEU A 44 -4.96 7.38 9.87
N GLU A 45 -5.09 6.47 10.83
CA GLU A 45 -5.33 5.05 10.58
C GLU A 45 -6.78 4.69 10.92
N ASP A 46 -7.34 3.76 10.16
CA ASP A 46 -8.60 3.09 10.49
C ASP A 46 -8.39 2.04 11.60
N TYR A 47 -9.45 1.30 11.93
CA TYR A 47 -9.42 0.30 13.00
C TYR A 47 -8.51 -0.92 12.69
N ILE A 48 -8.12 -1.13 11.43
CA ILE A 48 -7.16 -2.16 11.02
C ILE A 48 -5.75 -1.62 10.85
N GLY A 49 -5.50 -0.32 11.11
CA GLY A 49 -4.18 0.28 11.00
C GLY A 49 -3.83 0.75 9.59
N PHE A 50 -4.83 0.98 8.73
CA PHE A 50 -4.64 1.49 7.37
C PHE A 50 -4.91 2.99 7.29
N THR A 51 -4.00 3.70 6.64
CA THR A 51 -4.25 5.07 6.18
C THR A 51 -5.10 5.10 4.91
N ALA A 52 -5.54 6.30 4.51
CA ALA A 52 -6.24 6.46 3.24
C ALA A 52 -5.43 5.97 2.04
N MET A 53 -4.11 6.20 2.00
CA MET A 53 -3.25 5.69 0.94
C MET A 53 -3.16 4.16 0.94
N HIS A 54 -3.11 3.51 2.11
CA HIS A 54 -3.17 2.04 2.19
C HIS A 54 -4.47 1.50 1.58
N LEU A 55 -5.63 2.09 1.90
CA LEU A 55 -6.92 1.71 1.34
C LEU A 55 -7.04 1.98 -0.17
N ALA A 56 -6.48 3.10 -0.65
CA ALA A 56 -6.43 3.42 -2.07
C ALA A 56 -5.58 2.40 -2.85
N CYS A 57 -4.42 2.02 -2.29
CA CYS A 57 -3.60 0.94 -2.83
C CYS A 57 -4.31 -0.41 -2.78
N LEU A 58 -5.03 -0.72 -1.70
CA LEU A 58 -5.80 -1.95 -1.57
C LEU A 58 -6.85 -2.09 -2.68
N SER A 59 -7.57 -1.00 -2.97
CA SER A 59 -8.72 -0.96 -3.88
C SER A 59 -8.40 -0.55 -5.32
N GLY A 60 -7.13 -0.27 -5.64
CA GLY A 60 -6.72 0.09 -7.00
C GLY A 60 -7.08 1.52 -7.41
N ARG A 61 -7.17 2.47 -6.46
CA ARG A 61 -7.57 3.87 -6.72
C ARG A 61 -6.36 4.77 -6.97
N LEU A 62 -5.74 4.64 -8.15
CA LEU A 62 -4.58 5.45 -8.54
C LEU A 62 -4.78 6.96 -8.34
N ASN A 63 -5.94 7.50 -8.71
CA ASN A 63 -6.20 8.92 -8.60
C ASN A 63 -6.18 9.43 -7.14
N VAL A 64 -6.51 8.57 -6.18
CA VAL A 64 -6.40 8.90 -4.75
C VAL A 64 -4.94 8.77 -4.31
N VAL A 65 -4.23 7.73 -4.73
CA VAL A 65 -2.79 7.57 -4.45
C VAL A 65 -2.01 8.80 -4.91
N GLN A 66 -2.26 9.29 -6.14
CA GLN A 66 -1.65 10.50 -6.68
C GLN A 66 -1.89 11.76 -5.83
N LEU A 67 -3.00 11.84 -5.10
CA LEU A 67 -3.32 12.99 -4.25
C LEU A 67 -2.68 12.91 -2.86
N LEU A 68 -2.33 11.70 -2.42
CA LEU A 68 -1.84 11.45 -1.06
C LEU A 68 -0.33 11.16 -1.02
N VAL A 69 0.29 10.84 -2.15
CA VAL A 69 1.66 10.34 -2.24
C VAL A 69 2.68 11.25 -1.53
N ASP A 70 2.61 12.56 -1.71
CA ASP A 70 3.54 13.51 -1.09
C ASP A 70 3.51 13.50 0.45
N LYS A 71 2.42 13.00 1.05
CA LYS A 71 2.15 13.09 2.49
C LYS A 71 2.10 11.74 3.18
N GLU A 72 1.61 10.71 2.50
CA GLU A 72 1.35 9.39 3.10
C GLU A 72 2.29 8.29 2.61
N LEU A 73 3.11 8.54 1.58
CA LEU A 73 4.10 7.56 1.10
C LEU A 73 5.05 7.02 2.19
N PRO A 74 5.58 7.83 3.13
CA PRO A 74 6.50 7.33 4.16
C PRO A 74 5.77 6.65 5.33
N LEU A 75 4.44 6.52 5.28
CA LEU A 75 3.68 5.92 6.36
C LEU A 75 3.61 4.40 6.19
N TYR A 76 3.59 3.71 7.32
CA TYR A 76 3.55 2.26 7.41
C TYR A 76 2.50 1.84 8.43
N THR A 77 1.93 0.65 8.25
CA THR A 77 0.99 0.09 9.21
C THR A 77 1.62 -0.04 10.60
N HIS A 78 0.90 0.31 11.65
CA HIS A 78 1.38 0.16 13.03
C HIS A 78 1.04 -1.19 13.68
N ARG A 79 0.30 -2.05 12.97
CA ARG A 79 -0.16 -3.36 13.45
C ARG A 79 -0.12 -4.39 12.31
N ASP A 80 -0.21 -5.67 12.66
CA ASP A 80 -0.38 -6.74 11.69
C ASP A 80 -1.78 -6.68 11.08
N VAL A 81 -1.88 -6.76 9.75
CA VAL A 81 -3.13 -6.62 9.00
C VAL A 81 -3.29 -7.80 8.05
N THR A 82 -4.40 -8.52 8.18
CA THR A 82 -4.76 -9.55 7.20
C THR A 82 -5.53 -8.93 6.05
N ILE A 83 -5.00 -9.05 4.83
CA ILE A 83 -5.68 -8.66 3.61
C ILE A 83 -6.12 -9.88 2.81
N GLU A 84 -7.26 -9.76 2.15
CA GLU A 84 -7.71 -10.74 1.16
C GLU A 84 -7.06 -10.41 -0.19
N LEU A 85 -6.45 -11.41 -0.80
CA LEU A 85 -5.94 -11.38 -2.17
C LEU A 85 -6.96 -12.10 -3.06
N LEU A 86 -7.25 -11.48 -4.20
CA LEU A 86 -8.03 -12.16 -5.23
C LEU A 86 -7.14 -13.23 -5.88
N PRO A 87 -7.65 -14.44 -6.12
CA PRO A 87 -6.86 -15.50 -6.72
C PRO A 87 -6.49 -15.16 -8.16
N VAL A 88 -5.25 -15.50 -8.53
CA VAL A 88 -4.65 -15.22 -9.85
C VAL A 88 -5.27 -16.07 -10.95
N THR A 89 -5.89 -17.19 -10.59
CA THR A 89 -6.40 -18.21 -11.51
C THR A 89 -7.81 -18.63 -11.11
N ASP A 90 -8.74 -18.23 -11.97
CA ASP A 90 -10.17 -18.54 -11.96
C ASP A 90 -11.01 -17.87 -10.87
N ASP A 91 -12.15 -17.30 -11.28
CA ASP A 91 -13.11 -16.55 -10.45
C ASP A 91 -13.81 -17.45 -9.40
N SER A 92 -13.62 -18.77 -9.53
CA SER A 92 -14.15 -19.80 -8.63
C SER A 92 -13.24 -20.15 -7.45
N SER A 93 -11.98 -19.71 -7.46
CA SER A 93 -11.04 -19.99 -6.38
C SER A 93 -11.39 -19.14 -5.14
N PRO A 94 -11.29 -19.67 -3.91
CA PRO A 94 -11.51 -18.86 -2.72
C PRO A 94 -10.44 -17.76 -2.61
N PRO A 95 -10.79 -16.57 -2.10
CA PRO A 95 -9.81 -15.52 -1.85
C PRO A 95 -8.72 -16.01 -0.90
N VAL A 96 -7.46 -15.78 -1.29
CA VAL A 96 -6.30 -16.16 -0.50
C VAL A 96 -6.04 -15.06 0.52
N ARG A 97 -6.07 -15.37 1.81
CA ARG A 97 -5.74 -14.40 2.85
C ARG A 97 -4.23 -14.36 3.05
N THR A 98 -3.65 -13.17 3.07
CA THR A 98 -2.25 -12.97 3.50
C THR A 98 -2.20 -11.97 4.64
N THR A 99 -1.27 -12.16 5.55
CA THR A 99 -1.02 -11.21 6.64
C THR A 99 0.16 -10.35 6.28
N LEU A 100 -0.09 -9.05 6.18
CA LEU A 100 0.92 -8.01 6.19
C LEU A 100 1.30 -7.76 7.64
N TYR A 101 2.59 -7.73 7.93
CA TYR A 101 3.04 -7.48 9.28
C TYR A 101 3.11 -5.97 9.55
N LYS A 102 3.19 -5.60 10.82
CA LYS A 102 3.50 -4.24 11.23
C LYS A 102 4.70 -3.71 10.43
N GLY A 103 4.57 -2.50 9.92
CA GLY A 103 5.57 -1.88 9.05
C GLY A 103 5.27 -2.07 7.57
N ALA A 104 4.08 -2.55 7.21
CA ALA A 104 3.69 -2.68 5.81
C ALA A 104 3.47 -1.32 5.16
N SER A 105 4.08 -1.12 3.99
CA SER A 105 3.91 0.09 3.18
C SER A 105 2.69 -0.01 2.26
N ALA A 106 2.15 1.13 1.84
CA ALA A 106 1.12 1.19 0.82
C ALA A 106 1.57 0.58 -0.52
N LEU A 107 2.88 0.63 -0.83
CA LEU A 107 3.46 -0.06 -1.99
C LEU A 107 3.32 -1.58 -1.86
N ALA A 108 3.65 -2.16 -0.70
CA ALA A 108 3.52 -3.59 -0.48
C ALA A 108 2.08 -4.09 -0.67
N ILE A 109 1.09 -3.31 -0.24
CA ILE A 109 -0.33 -3.61 -0.51
C ILE A 109 -0.63 -3.61 -2.01
N ALA A 110 -0.21 -2.56 -2.73
CA ALA A 110 -0.46 -2.44 -4.16
C ALA A 110 0.16 -3.60 -4.95
N VAL A 111 1.37 -4.02 -4.55
CA VAL A 111 2.05 -5.17 -5.15
C VAL A 111 1.31 -6.46 -4.79
N ALA A 112 0.98 -6.70 -3.52
CA ALA A 112 0.25 -7.91 -3.11
C ALA A 112 -1.12 -8.05 -3.83
N ARG A 113 -1.76 -6.92 -4.17
CA ARG A 113 -3.01 -6.87 -4.92
C ARG A 113 -2.85 -6.90 -6.45
N GLY A 114 -1.62 -6.87 -6.98
CA GLY A 114 -1.36 -6.85 -8.42
C GLY A 114 -1.78 -5.55 -9.12
N HIS A 115 -1.89 -4.43 -8.39
CA HIS A 115 -2.29 -3.14 -8.97
C HIS A 115 -1.12 -2.48 -9.71
N HIS A 116 -0.76 -3.07 -10.84
CA HIS A 116 0.39 -2.73 -11.68
C HIS A 116 0.56 -1.23 -11.98
N HIS A 117 -0.55 -0.53 -12.21
CA HIS A 117 -0.54 0.89 -12.54
C HIS A 117 -0.18 1.77 -11.32
N ILE A 118 -0.60 1.37 -10.10
CA ILE A 118 -0.18 2.01 -8.86
C ILE A 118 1.27 1.68 -8.56
N VAL A 119 1.67 0.42 -8.73
CA VAL A 119 3.05 -0.01 -8.52
C VAL A 119 3.99 0.80 -9.41
N LYS A 120 3.72 0.90 -10.72
CA LYS A 120 4.50 1.75 -11.64
C LYS A 120 4.57 3.21 -11.21
N PHE A 121 3.44 3.78 -10.81
CA PHE A 121 3.39 5.17 -10.35
C PHE A 121 4.26 5.38 -9.10
N LEU A 122 4.06 4.54 -8.06
CA LEU A 122 4.82 4.64 -6.82
C LEU A 122 6.32 4.42 -7.06
N LEU A 123 6.70 3.47 -7.91
CA LEU A 123 8.09 3.24 -8.28
C LEU A 123 8.71 4.45 -8.99
N SER A 124 8.00 5.06 -9.93
CA SER A 124 8.46 6.29 -10.60
C SER A 124 8.60 7.46 -9.65
N TYR A 125 7.84 7.45 -8.55
CA TYR A 125 7.85 8.46 -7.51
C TYR A 125 8.94 8.19 -6.45
N THR A 126 9.28 6.92 -6.17
CA THR A 126 10.28 6.52 -5.17
C THR A 126 11.69 6.36 -5.71
N ALA A 127 11.87 6.25 -7.04
CA ALA A 127 13.16 6.03 -7.70
C ALA A 127 14.23 7.10 -7.40
N THR A 128 13.86 8.20 -6.75
CA THR A 128 14.79 9.25 -6.33
C THR A 128 15.33 9.08 -4.90
N ASP A 129 14.65 8.35 -4.00
CA ASP A 129 14.97 8.43 -2.55
C ASP A 129 14.82 7.13 -1.73
N PHE A 130 14.15 6.07 -2.21
CA PHE A 130 13.89 4.87 -1.41
C PHE A 130 14.28 3.56 -2.10
N ASN A 131 14.95 2.68 -1.36
CA ASN A 131 15.19 1.30 -1.80
C ASN A 131 13.86 0.51 -1.74
N VAL A 132 13.26 0.31 -2.92
CA VAL A 132 12.01 -0.44 -3.12
C VAL A 132 12.07 -1.83 -2.47
N LEU A 133 13.23 -2.48 -2.55
CA LEU A 133 13.42 -3.79 -1.97
C LEU A 133 13.37 -3.73 -0.44
N GLU A 134 13.91 -2.68 0.16
CA GLU A 134 13.81 -2.44 1.60
C GLU A 134 12.35 -2.21 2.03
N LEU A 135 11.61 -1.39 1.29
CA LEU A 135 10.18 -1.13 1.55
C LEU A 135 9.35 -2.41 1.50
N LEU A 136 9.57 -3.26 0.49
CA LEU A 136 8.88 -4.54 0.37
C LEU A 136 9.33 -5.50 1.47
N THR A 137 10.63 -5.63 1.71
CA THR A 137 11.17 -6.57 2.71
C THR A 137 10.62 -6.27 4.10
N ARG A 138 10.66 -5.00 4.55
CA ARG A 138 10.13 -4.59 5.86
C ARG A 138 8.63 -4.85 6.02
N SER A 139 7.88 -4.84 4.91
CA SER A 139 6.43 -5.04 4.92
C SER A 139 6.00 -6.50 5.08
N PHE A 140 6.89 -7.46 4.76
CA PHE A 140 6.58 -8.90 4.76
C PHE A 140 7.40 -9.70 5.78
N THR A 141 8.37 -9.10 6.46
CA THR A 141 9.21 -9.77 7.46
C THR A 141 8.49 -9.91 8.80
N SER A 142 7.88 -11.07 9.05
CA SER A 142 7.88 -11.57 10.43
C SER A 142 8.04 -13.08 10.60
N LYS A 143 7.75 -13.94 9.61
CA LYS A 143 7.97 -15.39 9.78
C LYS A 143 8.45 -16.18 8.57
N ASP A 144 8.30 -15.68 7.34
CA ASP A 144 8.72 -16.44 6.15
C ASP A 144 8.97 -15.51 4.94
N PRO A 145 10.06 -14.74 4.95
CA PRO A 145 10.29 -13.65 3.99
C PRO A 145 10.35 -14.16 2.54
N ALA A 146 10.87 -15.37 2.32
CA ALA A 146 10.98 -15.95 1.00
C ALA A 146 9.60 -16.28 0.39
N ASN A 147 8.66 -16.81 1.17
CA ASN A 147 7.37 -17.29 0.62
C ASN A 147 6.45 -16.16 0.19
N ILE A 148 6.29 -15.12 1.01
CA ILE A 148 5.41 -13.99 0.68
C ILE A 148 6.05 -13.12 -0.40
N LEU A 149 7.36 -12.88 -0.32
CA LEU A 149 8.08 -12.19 -1.38
C LEU A 149 7.99 -12.96 -2.69
N ASN A 150 8.17 -14.28 -2.70
CA ASN A 150 8.04 -15.11 -3.91
C ASN A 150 6.62 -15.11 -4.47
N ALA A 151 5.58 -15.15 -3.64
CA ALA A 151 4.18 -15.04 -4.10
C ALA A 151 3.87 -13.65 -4.67
N THR A 152 4.43 -12.61 -4.05
CA THR A 152 4.29 -11.22 -4.47
C THR A 152 5.06 -10.96 -5.78
N LEU A 153 6.26 -11.54 -5.90
CA LEU A 153 7.11 -11.51 -7.09
C LEU A 153 6.54 -12.33 -8.23
N SER A 154 5.92 -13.48 -7.96
CA SER A 154 5.31 -14.29 -9.03
C SER A 154 4.14 -13.55 -9.68
N GLN A 155 3.33 -12.85 -8.88
CA GLN A 155 2.23 -12.03 -9.37
C GLN A 155 2.69 -10.79 -10.13
N ASN A 156 3.80 -10.17 -9.73
CA ASN A 156 4.27 -8.90 -10.29
C ASN A 156 5.59 -9.04 -11.07
N LYS A 157 5.93 -10.25 -11.53
CA LYS A 157 7.24 -10.59 -12.12
C LYS A 157 7.61 -9.65 -13.27
N ALA A 158 6.63 -9.26 -14.08
CA ALA A 158 6.82 -8.36 -15.20
C ALA A 158 7.26 -6.93 -14.80
N ILE A 159 6.90 -6.48 -13.60
CA ILE A 159 7.19 -5.11 -13.11
C ILE A 159 8.37 -5.11 -12.15
N LEU A 160 8.46 -6.10 -11.26
CA LEU A 160 9.52 -6.20 -10.26
C LEU A 160 10.78 -6.90 -10.80
N GLY A 161 10.67 -7.72 -11.84
CA GLY A 161 11.80 -8.43 -12.45
C GLY A 161 12.95 -7.50 -12.87
N PRO A 162 12.69 -6.41 -13.63
CA PRO A 162 13.73 -5.45 -13.99
C PRO A 162 14.35 -4.72 -12.79
N LEU A 163 13.58 -4.46 -11.73
CA LEU A 163 14.06 -3.79 -10.52
C LEU A 163 14.97 -4.68 -9.68
N LEU A 164 14.67 -5.98 -9.61
CA LEU A 164 15.53 -6.98 -8.96
C LEU A 164 16.85 -7.15 -9.71
N ALA A 165 16.79 -7.21 -11.04
CA ALA A 165 17.98 -7.36 -11.89
C ALA A 165 18.98 -6.20 -11.74
N MET A 166 18.54 -4.99 -11.39
CA MET A 166 19.44 -3.87 -11.13
C MET A 166 20.17 -3.98 -9.79
N ASN A 167 19.55 -4.60 -8.77
CA ASN A 167 20.11 -4.71 -7.43
C ASN A 167 21.11 -5.88 -7.29
N ASP A 168 20.92 -6.94 -8.08
CA ASP A 168 21.91 -8.03 -8.22
C ASP A 168 23.22 -7.54 -8.87
N VAL A 169 23.16 -6.44 -9.65
CA VAL A 169 24.34 -5.82 -10.26
C VAL A 169 25.07 -4.92 -9.24
N ASP A 170 24.34 -4.22 -8.36
CA ASP A 170 24.93 -3.40 -7.29
C ASP A 170 25.50 -4.22 -6.13
N SER A 171 25.05 -5.46 -5.93
CA SER A 171 25.64 -6.39 -4.94
C SER A 171 26.88 -7.14 -5.47
N GLY A 172 27.27 -6.88 -6.73
CA GLY A 172 28.41 -7.51 -7.42
C GLY A 172 29.72 -6.70 -7.45
N LEU A 173 29.77 -5.50 -6.88
CA LEU A 173 30.97 -4.64 -6.75
C LEU A 173 31.03 -4.23 -5.27
N GLU A 174 31.94 -4.66 -4.37
CA GLU A 174 33.38 -4.98 -4.33
C GLU A 174 33.62 -5.68 -2.94
N PRO A 175 34.75 -6.36 -2.61
CA PRO A 175 36.10 -6.02 -3.06
C PRO A 175 36.93 -7.18 -3.60
N SER A 176 37.53 -6.98 -4.77
CA SER A 176 38.80 -7.66 -5.08
C SER A 176 39.98 -6.80 -4.62
N SER A 177 40.50 -7.18 -3.45
CA SER A 177 41.91 -7.08 -2.98
C SER A 177 42.69 -5.77 -3.13
#